data_AF-A0A261UKI3-F1
#
_entry.id   AF-A0A261UKI3-F1
#
_cell.length_a   1.000
_cell.length_b   1.000
_cell.length_c   1.000
_cell.angle_alpha   90.00
_cell.angle_beta   90.00
_cell.angle_gamma   90.00
#
_symmetry.space_group_name_H-M   'P 1'
#
loop_
_entity.id
_entity.type
_entity.pdbx_description
1 polymer ?
#
loop_
_entity_poly.entity_id
_entity_poly.type
_entity_poly.pdbx_seq_one_letter_code
_entity_poly.pdbx_strand_id
1 'polypeptide(L)' 'MSELSFFDCVLARLRAVPYTELQSVADATRVSISHLRKIRYGEVRNPGVQTVQALHEYFESVDAPRANEVGDKTSFR' A
#
# COMPACT_ATOMS: atom_id res chain seq x y z
N MET A 1 0.45 21.39 5.34
CA MET A 1 1.39 20.25 5.42
C MET A 1 1.26 19.49 4.12
N SER A 2 2.38 19.32 3.44
CA SER A 2 2.47 19.30 1.97
C SER A 2 1.98 17.97 1.37
N GLU A 3 1.09 18.06 0.38
CA GLU A 3 0.59 16.94 -0.44
C GLU A 3 1.73 16.12 -1.07
N LEU A 4 2.87 16.77 -1.34
CA LEU A 4 4.13 16.15 -1.77
C LEU A 4 4.63 15.10 -0.76
N SER A 5 4.58 15.39 0.54
CA SER A 5 5.09 14.50 1.59
C SER A 5 4.30 13.18 1.69
N PHE A 6 3.00 13.21 1.38
CA PHE A 6 2.14 12.03 1.45
C PHE A 6 2.42 11.08 0.28
N PHE A 7 2.49 11.62 -0.94
CA PHE A 7 2.85 10.82 -2.11
C PHE A 7 4.26 10.26 -2.01
N ASP A 8 5.24 11.04 -1.54
CA ASP A 8 6.61 10.56 -1.31
C ASP A 8 6.64 9.39 -0.32
N CYS A 9 5.80 9.43 0.73
CA CYS A 9 5.69 8.35 1.71
C CYS A 9 5.10 7.07 1.09
N VAL A 10 4.01 7.20 0.32
CA VAL A 10 3.40 6.09 -0.43
C VAL A 10 4.38 5.54 -1.48
N LEU A 11 5.14 6.40 -2.15
CA LEU A 11 6.13 6.02 -3.14
C LEU A 11 7.29 5.25 -2.51
N ALA A 12 7.78 5.69 -1.34
CA ALA A 12 8.81 4.97 -0.59
C ALA A 12 8.34 3.56 -0.20
N ARG A 13 7.10 3.43 0.29
CA ARG A 13 6.48 2.13 0.59
C ARG A 13 6.32 1.27 -0.66
N LEU A 14 5.77 1.84 -1.74
CA LEU A 14 5.61 1.14 -3.02
C LEU A 14 6.95 0.65 -3.59
N ARG A 15 8.05 1.40 -3.38
CA ARG A 15 9.40 0.99 -3.79
C ARG A 15 9.94 -0.16 -2.96
N ALA A 16 9.55 -0.27 -1.69
CA ALA A 16 9.92 -1.34 -0.77
C ALA A 16 9.15 -2.64 -1.03
N VAL A 17 7.96 -2.57 -1.64
CA VAL A 17 7.19 -3.77 -2.03
C VAL A 17 7.94 -4.58 -3.09
N PRO A 18 8.09 -5.90 -2.90
CA PRO A 18 8.69 -6.78 -3.90
C PRO A 18 7.82 -6.90 -5.15
N TYR A 19 8.44 -7.18 -6.29
CA TYR A 19 7.74 -7.28 -7.58
C TYR A 19 6.63 -8.35 -7.60
N THR A 20 6.79 -9.39 -6.77
CA THR A 20 5.81 -10.46 -6.58
C THR A 20 4.51 -9.97 -5.95
N GLU A 21 4.58 -8.98 -5.06
CA GLU A 21 3.41 -8.40 -4.38
C GLU A 21 2.85 -7.17 -5.10
N LEU A 22 3.58 -6.62 -6.07
CA LEU A 22 3.10 -5.52 -6.91
C LEU A 22 1.78 -5.85 -7.63
N GLN A 23 1.60 -7.12 -8.01
CA GLN A 23 0.36 -7.61 -8.61
C GLN A 23 -0.80 -7.58 -7.61
N SER A 24 -0.56 -7.94 -6.36
CA SER A 24 -1.56 -7.89 -5.29
C SER A 24 -1.93 -6.45 -4.93
N VAL A 25 -0.96 -5.54 -4.88
CA VAL A 25 -1.21 -4.10 -4.71
C VAL A 25 -2.06 -3.57 -5.85
N ALA A 26 -1.75 -3.94 -7.09
CA ALA A 26 -2.49 -3.52 -8.27
C ALA A 26 -3.96 -3.99 -8.25
N ASP A 27 -4.18 -5.24 -7.84
CA ASP A 27 -5.51 -5.82 -7.72
C ASP A 27 -6.33 -5.13 -6.62
N ALA A 28 -5.73 -4.97 -5.43
CA ALA A 28 -6.38 -4.36 -4.27
C ALA A 28 -6.71 -2.88 -4.48
N THR A 29 -5.81 -2.12 -5.10
CA THR A 29 -5.99 -0.68 -5.35
C THR A 29 -6.76 -0.38 -6.64
N ARG A 30 -7.04 -1.40 -7.46
CA ARG A 30 -7.54 -1.29 -8.84
C ARG A 30 -6.68 -0.41 -9.74
N VAL A 31 -5.40 -0.24 -9.40
CA VAL A 31 -4.42 0.51 -10.19
C VAL A 31 -3.66 -0.48 -11.05
N SER A 32 -3.58 -0.24 -12.36
CA SER A 32 -2.86 -1.15 -13.25
C SER A 32 -1.36 -1.23 -12.88
N ILE A 33 -0.75 -2.41 -12.97
CA ILE A 33 0.69 -2.59 -12.71
C ILE A 33 1.55 -1.64 -13.53
N SER A 34 1.20 -1.41 -14.80
CA SER A 34 1.92 -0.45 -15.65
C SER A 34 1.92 0.96 -15.06
N HIS A 35 0.83 1.35 -14.40
CA HIS A 35 0.72 2.64 -13.73
C HIS A 35 1.54 2.65 -12.43
N LEU A 36 1.51 1.59 -11.63
CA LEU A 36 2.38 1.45 -10.44
C LEU A 36 3.87 1.49 -10.82
N ARG A 37 4.25 0.85 -11.93
CA ARG A 37 5.60 0.93 -12.49
C ARG A 37 5.98 2.38 -12.81
N LYS A 38 5.14 3.09 -13.56
CA LYS A 38 5.39 4.50 -13.91
C LYS A 38 5.53 5.39 -12.67
N ILE A 39 4.69 5.19 -11.66
CA ILE A 39 4.80 5.87 -10.36
C ILE A 39 6.16 5.55 -9.71
N ARG A 40 6.51 4.25 -9.61
CA ARG A 40 7.76 3.79 -9.02
C ARG A 40 9.02 4.33 -9.72
N TYR A 41 8.98 4.47 -11.05
CA TYR A 41 10.07 5.02 -11.85
C TYR A 41 10.10 6.56 -11.88
N GLY A 42 9.11 7.23 -11.30
CA GLY A 42 9.00 8.70 -11.33
C GLY A 42 8.51 9.27 -12.67
N GLU A 43 8.00 8.43 -13.57
CA GLU A 43 7.33 8.87 -14.80
C GLU A 43 5.98 9.52 -14.51
N VAL A 44 5.30 9.10 -13.43
CA VAL A 44 4.06 9.73 -12.95
C VAL A 44 4.38 10.57 -11.73
N ARG A 45 4.42 11.89 -11.94
CA ARG A 45 4.64 12.89 -10.89
C ARG A 45 3.38 13.35 -10.18
N ASN A 46 2.21 13.09 -10.77
CA ASN A 46 0.91 13.43 -10.20
C ASN A 46 -0.07 12.27 -10.42
N PRO A 47 0.01 11.21 -9.61
CA PRO A 47 -1.06 10.22 -9.57
C PRO A 47 -2.34 10.91 -9.08
N GLY A 48 -3.49 10.47 -9.59
CA GLY A 48 -4.76 11.02 -9.11
C GLY A 48 -4.91 10.80 -7.60
N VAL A 49 -5.53 11.76 -6.91
CA VAL A 49 -5.75 11.70 -5.45
C VAL A 49 -6.37 10.36 -5.01
N GLN A 50 -7.29 9.81 -5.82
CA GLN A 50 -7.91 8.50 -5.59
C GLN A 50 -6.88 7.35 -5.59
N THR A 51 -5.90 7.36 -6.50
CA THR A 51 -4.82 6.37 -6.57
C THR A 51 -3.96 6.41 -5.32
N VAL A 52 -3.59 7.62 -4.88
CA VAL A 52 -2.73 7.81 -3.71
C VAL A 52 -3.46 7.37 -2.43
N GLN A 53 -4.74 7.69 -2.28
CA GLN A 53 -5.55 7.24 -1.15
C GLN A 53 -5.70 5.72 -1.12
N ALA A 54 -6.02 5.07 -2.24
CA ALA A 54 -6.17 3.62 -2.30
C ALA A 54 -4.87 2.89 -1.94
N LEU A 55 -3.73 3.39 -2.43
CA LEU A 55 -2.41 2.85 -2.07
C LEU A 55 -2.12 3.03 -0.58
N HIS A 56 -2.40 4.21 -0.04
CA HIS A 56 -2.19 4.48 1.37
C HIS A 56 -3.04 3.57 2.27
N GLU A 57 -4.34 3.45 2.00
CA GLU A 57 -5.26 2.61 2.77
C GLU A 57 -4.86 1.13 2.72
N TYR A 58 -4.41 0.65 1.55
CA TYR A 58 -3.85 -0.68 1.41
C TYR A 58 -2.60 -0.85 2.27
N PHE A 59 -1.65 0.08 2.19
CA PHE A 59 -0.42 0.00 2.98
C PHE A 59 -0.68 0.10 4.47
N GLU A 60 -1.59 0.94 4.94
CA GLU A 60 -2.00 0.97 6.35
C GLU A 60 -2.65 -0.35 6.79
N SER A 61 -3.45 -0.98 5.92
CA SER A 61 -4.06 -2.28 6.22
C SER A 61 -3.05 -3.43 6.27
N VAL A 62 -1.96 -3.34 5.51
CA VAL A 62 -0.87 -4.34 5.51
C VAL A 62 0.12 -4.08 6.65
N ASP A 63 0.40 -2.81 6.94
CA ASP A 63 1.31 -2.36 8.00
C ASP A 63 0.68 -2.53 9.38
N ALA A 64 -0.64 -2.39 9.51
CA ALA A 64 -1.39 -2.73 10.70
C ALA A 64 -1.13 -4.20 11.03
N PRO A 65 -0.25 -4.50 12.00
CA PRO A 65 -0.08 -5.86 12.43
C PRO A 65 -1.41 -6.26 13.04
N ARG A 66 -1.82 -7.48 12.75
CA ARG A 66 -3.02 -8.12 13.26
C ARG A 66 -3.01 -8.08 14.80
N ALA A 67 -3.46 -6.98 15.39
CA ALA A 67 -3.58 -6.80 16.83
C ALA A 67 -4.84 -7.50 17.39
N ASN A 68 -5.41 -8.45 16.63
CA ASN A 68 -6.64 -9.15 16.98
C ASN A 68 -6.60 -10.60 16.50
N GLU A 69 -5.64 -11.40 16.96
CA GLU A 69 -5.85 -12.83 17.23
C GLU A 69 -5.06 -13.26 18.49
N VAL A 70 -5.20 -12.51 19.59
CA VAL A 70 -5.02 -13.06 20.94
C VAL A 70 -6.41 -13.07 21.59
N GLY A 71 -7.19 -14.07 21.19
CA GLY A 71 -8.37 -14.51 21.88
C GLY A 71 -8.13 -15.94 22.35
N ASP A 72 -7.17 -16.07 23.27
CA ASP A 72 -6.98 -17.24 24.12
C ASP A 72 -8.34 -17.68 24.70
N LYS A 73 -8.93 -18.70 24.08
CA LYS A 73 -10.01 -19.50 24.64
C LYS A 73 -9.77 -20.91 24.15
N THR A 74 -9.01 -21.69 24.92
CA THR A 74 -9.40 -23.02 25.42
C THR A 74 -8.20 -23.59 26.16
N SER A 75 -8.00 -23.06 27.37
CA SER A 75 -7.21 -23.72 28.39
C SER A 75 -8.18 -24.55 29.26
N PHE A 76 -7.75 -25.77 29.58
CA PHE A 76 -8.29 -26.74 30.54
C PHE A 76 -9.54 -27.55 30.16
N ARG A 77 -9.29 -28.81 29.76
CA ARG A 77 -9.99 -29.97 30.35
C ARG A 77 -8.97 -31.05 30.70
#